data_AF-A0A7S3ASY0-F1
#
_entry.id   AF-A0A7S3ASY0-F1
#
_cell.length_a   1.000
_cell.length_b   1.000
_cell.length_c   1.000
_cell.angle_alpha   90.00
_cell.angle_beta   90.00
_cell.angle_gamma   90.00
#
_symmetry.space_group_name_H-M   'P 1'
#
loop_
_entity.id
_entity.type
_entity.pdbx_description
1 polymer ?
#
loop_
_entity_poly.entity_id
_entity_poly.type
_entity_poly.pdbx_seq_one_letter_code
_entity_poly.pdbx_strand_id
1 'polypeptide(L)'
;EHVCEAAAAADNADAVPRRGREGPLQVSHGRNALGTALYEAFIRAGEEAGYGSMADYNGCRQEGLSKMPMTVFHEAAHPRKGERCSASAAYLEPALKDASKHPHLSTQADAHVRRILFENDRHDAAADAHAGGPPGRPSEAPRAVGVEYITGGERRVAYAEREVIVCAGSIASPHLLQVSGIGSPELLGELGIQVVAGREGVGANLQDHLEVYHSFEVLKPLSL
;
A
#
# COMPACT_ATOMS: atom_id res chain seq x y z
N GLU A 1 -16.13 16.15 9.77
CA GLU A 1 -16.53 16.31 11.18
C GLU A 1 -18.03 16.46 11.38
N HIS A 2 -18.74 17.32 10.64
CA HIS A 2 -20.19 17.57 10.83
C HIS A 2 -21.15 16.38 10.77
N VAL A 3 -20.77 15.26 10.13
CA VAL A 3 -21.64 14.07 10.04
C VAL A 3 -21.67 13.26 11.34
N CYS A 4 -20.62 13.32 12.18
CA CYS A 4 -20.62 12.63 13.47
C CYS A 4 -21.34 13.41 14.57
N GLU A 5 -21.31 14.75 14.53
CA GLU A 5 -22.02 15.59 15.50
C GLU A 5 -23.53 15.38 15.46
N ALA A 6 -24.10 15.23 14.26
CA ALA A 6 -25.53 14.94 14.08
C ALA A 6 -25.93 13.53 14.55
N ALA A 7 -25.04 12.54 14.46
CA ALA A 7 -25.30 11.16 14.87
C ALA A 7 -25.10 10.94 16.39
N ALA A 8 -24.17 11.68 17.00
CA ALA A 8 -23.95 11.71 18.45
C ALA A 8 -25.14 12.34 19.20
N ALA A 9 -25.82 13.33 18.60
CA ALA A 9 -27.02 13.95 19.17
C ALA A 9 -28.25 13.01 19.23
N ALA A 10 -28.18 11.84 18.57
CA ALA A 10 -29.28 10.89 18.45
C ALA A 10 -29.02 9.54 19.16
N ASP A 11 -28.01 9.45 20.03
CA ASP A 11 -27.60 8.20 20.73
C ASP A 11 -27.33 7.04 19.76
N ASN A 12 -26.93 7.35 18.51
CA ASN A 12 -26.83 6.38 17.43
C ASN A 12 -25.66 6.72 16.49
N ALA A 13 -24.50 7.02 17.07
CA ALA A 13 -23.26 7.33 16.35
C ALA A 13 -22.77 6.20 15.41
N ASP A 14 -23.31 4.98 15.59
CA ASP A 14 -23.07 3.81 14.75
C ASP A 14 -24.02 3.72 13.53
N ALA A 15 -25.02 4.60 13.41
CA ALA A 15 -26.09 4.49 12.41
C ALA A 15 -25.77 5.07 11.03
N VAL A 16 -24.68 5.83 10.85
CA VAL A 16 -24.32 6.37 9.52
C VAL A 16 -23.48 5.33 8.77
N PRO A 17 -23.98 4.69 7.70
CA PRO A 17 -23.23 3.66 7.00
C PRO A 17 -22.06 4.29 6.23
N ARG A 18 -20.85 4.20 6.77
CA ARG A 18 -19.61 4.65 6.12
C ARG A 18 -19.01 3.62 5.17
N ARG A 19 -19.66 2.46 5.02
CA ARG A 19 -19.17 1.36 4.20
C ARG A 19 -19.63 1.50 2.75
N GLY A 20 -18.65 1.53 1.84
CA GLY A 20 -18.91 1.33 0.42
C GLY A 20 -19.51 -0.05 0.16
N ARG A 21 -20.43 -0.15 -0.81
CA ARG A 21 -21.13 -1.41 -1.16
C ARG A 21 -20.88 -1.89 -2.58
N GLU A 22 -20.21 -1.08 -3.39
CA GLU A 22 -20.04 -1.32 -4.82
C GLU A 22 -18.56 -1.41 -5.23
N GLY A 23 -17.66 -1.27 -4.26
CA GLY A 23 -16.23 -1.38 -4.49
C GLY A 23 -15.78 -2.83 -4.70
N PRO A 24 -14.69 -3.06 -5.46
CA PRO A 24 -14.23 -4.43 -5.77
C PRO A 24 -13.54 -5.13 -4.59
N LEU A 25 -13.07 -4.37 -3.59
CA LEU A 25 -12.48 -4.93 -2.37
C LEU A 25 -13.57 -5.37 -1.40
N GLN A 26 -13.85 -6.66 -1.37
CA GLN A 26 -14.85 -7.24 -0.47
C GLN A 26 -14.32 -7.37 0.95
N VAL A 27 -15.15 -6.96 1.92
CA VAL A 27 -14.83 -6.96 3.35
C VAL A 27 -15.97 -7.62 4.11
N SER A 28 -15.64 -8.63 4.92
CA SER A 28 -16.62 -9.35 5.74
C SER A 28 -16.02 -9.79 7.05
N HIS A 29 -16.84 -10.00 8.06
CA HIS A 29 -16.42 -10.74 9.24
C HIS A 29 -16.11 -12.20 8.88
N GLY A 30 -15.00 -12.74 9.41
CA GLY A 30 -14.71 -14.16 9.29
C GLY A 30 -15.78 -14.99 9.96
N ARG A 31 -16.04 -16.22 9.46
CA ARG A 31 -17.00 -17.14 10.08
C ARG A 31 -16.68 -17.38 11.56
N ASN A 32 -15.39 -17.40 11.91
CA ASN A 32 -14.92 -17.61 13.28
C ASN A 32 -15.23 -16.42 14.20
N ALA A 33 -15.14 -15.19 13.70
CA ALA A 33 -15.52 -13.99 14.46
C ALA A 33 -17.04 -13.93 14.74
N LEU A 34 -17.84 -14.67 13.97
CA LEU A 34 -19.29 -14.76 14.11
C LEU A 34 -19.77 -15.96 14.95
N GLY A 35 -18.89 -16.92 15.26
CA GLY A 35 -19.30 -18.20 15.87
C GLY A 35 -18.47 -18.69 17.05
N THR A 36 -17.41 -17.98 17.46
CA THR A 36 -16.54 -18.42 18.57
C THR A 36 -16.85 -17.66 19.85
N ALA A 37 -17.06 -18.41 20.94
CA ALA A 37 -17.31 -17.84 22.27
C ALA A 37 -16.14 -16.98 22.78
N LEU A 38 -14.92 -17.17 22.25
CA LEU A 38 -13.75 -16.40 22.65
C LEU A 38 -13.83 -14.93 22.21
N TYR A 39 -14.32 -14.65 21.00
CA TYR A 39 -14.49 -13.27 20.53
C TYR A 39 -15.48 -12.49 21.40
N GLU A 40 -16.60 -13.12 21.74
CA GLU A 40 -17.63 -12.53 22.61
C GLU A 40 -17.10 -12.34 24.04
N ALA A 41 -16.41 -13.35 24.59
CA ALA A 41 -15.79 -13.25 25.91
C ALA A 41 -14.75 -12.12 25.97
N PHE A 42 -13.94 -11.93 24.92
CA PHE A 42 -12.93 -10.86 24.86
C PHE A 42 -13.57 -9.46 24.80
N ILE A 43 -14.59 -9.27 23.95
CA ILE A 43 -15.31 -7.98 23.87
C ILE A 43 -15.97 -7.65 25.21
N ARG A 44 -16.67 -8.63 25.81
CA ARG A 44 -17.32 -8.45 27.12
C ARG A 44 -16.31 -8.13 28.21
N ALA A 45 -15.16 -8.80 28.25
CA ALA A 45 -14.12 -8.51 29.23
C ALA A 45 -13.59 -7.07 29.10
N GLY A 46 -13.45 -6.54 27.89
CA GLY A 46 -13.03 -5.14 27.71
C GLY A 46 -14.12 -4.12 28.07
N GLU A 47 -15.40 -4.45 27.89
CA GLU A 47 -16.50 -3.66 28.44
C GLU A 47 -16.46 -3.64 29.98
N GLU A 48 -16.32 -4.81 30.62
CA GLU A 48 -16.17 -4.95 32.08
C GLU A 48 -14.95 -4.19 32.62
N ALA A 49 -13.88 -4.09 31.82
CA ALA A 49 -12.68 -3.31 32.13
C ALA A 49 -12.80 -1.80 31.81
N GLY A 50 -13.94 -1.35 31.27
CA GLY A 50 -14.22 0.08 31.03
C GLY A 50 -13.75 0.63 29.68
N TYR A 51 -13.24 -0.20 28.76
CA TYR A 51 -12.86 0.24 27.40
C TYR A 51 -14.08 0.46 26.48
N GLY A 52 -15.20 -0.18 26.83
CA GLY A 52 -16.43 -0.16 26.04
C GLY A 52 -16.35 -0.96 24.73
N SER A 53 -17.47 -1.02 24.02
CA SER A 53 -17.58 -1.69 22.72
C SER A 53 -18.26 -0.81 21.68
N MET A 54 -18.21 -1.26 20.44
CA MET A 54 -18.76 -0.57 19.28
C MET A 54 -19.11 -1.55 18.16
N ALA A 55 -20.10 -1.20 17.33
CA ALA A 55 -20.49 -2.04 16.21
C ALA A 55 -19.47 -2.01 15.05
N ASP A 56 -18.80 -0.87 14.82
CA ASP A 56 -17.89 -0.67 13.70
C ASP A 56 -16.80 0.36 14.00
N TYR A 57 -15.55 -0.10 14.16
CA TYR A 57 -14.39 0.78 14.36
C TYR A 57 -13.95 1.57 13.12
N ASN A 58 -14.54 1.30 11.94
CA ASN A 58 -14.42 2.19 10.78
C ASN A 58 -15.56 3.21 10.71
N GLY A 59 -16.39 3.28 11.76
CA GLY A 59 -17.50 4.21 11.92
C GLY A 59 -17.06 5.60 12.36
N CYS A 60 -17.90 6.28 13.15
CA CYS A 60 -17.59 7.60 13.70
C CYS A 60 -16.58 7.56 14.85
N ARG A 61 -16.69 6.55 15.70
CA ARG A 61 -15.76 6.28 16.79
C ARG A 61 -14.76 5.21 16.32
N GLN A 62 -13.52 5.30 16.78
CA GLN A 62 -12.50 4.24 16.58
C GLN A 62 -12.11 3.54 17.88
N GLU A 63 -12.37 4.17 19.03
CA GLU A 63 -12.03 3.66 20.36
C GLU A 63 -13.06 2.65 20.85
N GLY A 64 -12.58 1.55 21.45
CA GLY A 64 -13.40 0.48 22.02
C GLY A 64 -13.13 -0.86 21.35
N LEU A 65 -13.83 -1.90 21.80
CA LEU A 65 -13.72 -3.24 21.23
C LEU A 65 -14.82 -3.51 20.20
N SER A 66 -14.44 -4.18 19.11
CA SER A 66 -15.36 -4.56 18.05
C SER A 66 -14.91 -5.86 17.39
N LYS A 67 -15.82 -6.49 16.64
CA LYS A 67 -15.47 -7.62 15.77
C LYS A 67 -14.66 -7.07 14.60
N MET A 68 -13.57 -7.75 14.25
CA MET A 68 -12.69 -7.32 13.16
C MET A 68 -13.17 -7.85 11.80
N PRO A 69 -13.55 -7.00 10.82
CA PRO A 69 -13.71 -7.41 9.44
C PRO A 69 -12.38 -7.82 8.81
N MET A 70 -12.47 -8.65 7.79
CA MET A 70 -11.35 -9.16 7.01
C MET A 70 -11.60 -8.93 5.52
N THR A 71 -10.53 -8.77 4.75
CA THR A 71 -10.60 -8.68 3.28
C THR A 71 -10.79 -10.08 2.68
N VAL A 72 -12.04 -10.49 2.52
CA VAL A 72 -12.46 -11.83 2.06
C VAL A 72 -13.63 -11.69 1.11
N PHE A 73 -13.59 -12.46 0.01
CA PHE A 73 -14.73 -12.54 -0.90
C PHE A 73 -15.92 -13.19 -0.17
N HIS A 74 -17.03 -12.48 -0.06
CA HIS A 74 -18.19 -12.91 0.73
C HIS A 74 -19.49 -13.01 -0.07
N GLU A 75 -19.54 -12.41 -1.26
CA GLU A 75 -20.72 -12.49 -2.13
C GLU A 75 -21.05 -13.95 -2.48
N ALA A 76 -22.33 -14.30 -2.35
CA ALA A 76 -22.78 -15.69 -2.47
C ALA A 76 -22.48 -16.31 -3.84
N ALA A 77 -22.53 -15.50 -4.90
CA ALA A 77 -22.26 -15.93 -6.28
C ALA A 77 -20.80 -15.78 -6.69
N HIS A 78 -19.92 -15.24 -5.84
CA HIS A 78 -18.52 -15.02 -6.21
C HIS A 78 -17.76 -16.36 -6.25
N PRO A 79 -17.05 -16.69 -7.34
CA PRO A 79 -16.40 -18.00 -7.50
C PRO A 79 -15.31 -18.27 -6.47
N ARG A 80 -14.73 -17.21 -5.89
CA ARG A 80 -13.67 -17.26 -4.87
C ARG A 80 -14.19 -17.05 -3.44
N LYS A 81 -15.48 -17.27 -3.19
CA LYS A 81 -16.11 -17.01 -1.88
C LYS A 81 -15.36 -17.73 -0.74
N GLY A 82 -14.97 -16.96 0.28
CA GLY A 82 -14.20 -17.44 1.43
C GLY A 82 -12.69 -17.32 1.27
N GLU A 83 -12.18 -17.01 0.07
CA GLU A 83 -10.77 -16.72 -0.14
C GLU A 83 -10.42 -15.28 0.21
N ARG A 84 -9.12 -15.03 0.48
CA ARG A 84 -8.57 -13.68 0.64
C ARG A 84 -8.86 -12.82 -0.59
N CYS A 85 -9.51 -11.68 -0.36
CA CYS A 85 -9.69 -10.64 -1.37
C CYS A 85 -8.47 -9.70 -1.35
N SER A 86 -7.39 -10.08 -2.05
CA SER A 86 -6.18 -9.23 -2.17
C SER A 86 -6.43 -8.05 -3.13
N ALA A 87 -5.57 -7.03 -3.08
CA ALA A 87 -5.64 -5.92 -4.03
C ALA A 87 -5.53 -6.39 -5.50
N SER A 88 -4.67 -7.39 -5.78
CA SER A 88 -4.58 -7.99 -7.12
C SER A 88 -5.88 -8.69 -7.52
N ALA A 89 -6.44 -9.50 -6.63
CA ALA A 89 -7.68 -10.23 -6.89
C ALA A 89 -8.87 -9.30 -7.10
N ALA A 90 -8.93 -8.20 -6.34
CA ALA A 90 -10.00 -7.21 -6.42
C ALA A 90 -9.88 -6.31 -7.66
N TYR A 91 -8.68 -5.79 -7.96
CA TYR A 91 -8.52 -4.74 -8.96
C TYR A 91 -7.82 -5.20 -10.24
N LEU A 92 -6.76 -6.01 -10.13
CA LEU A 92 -5.89 -6.32 -11.27
C LEU A 92 -6.38 -7.50 -12.09
N GLU A 93 -6.68 -8.63 -11.45
CA GLU A 93 -7.14 -9.85 -12.14
C GLU A 93 -8.40 -9.60 -12.99
N PRO A 94 -9.43 -8.86 -12.52
CA PRO A 94 -10.60 -8.56 -13.35
C PRO A 94 -10.26 -7.69 -14.57
N ALA A 95 -9.36 -6.71 -14.39
CA ALA A 95 -8.92 -5.84 -15.48
C ALA A 95 -8.13 -6.60 -16.55
N LEU A 96 -7.33 -7.59 -16.15
CA LEU A 96 -6.58 -8.47 -17.07
C LEU A 96 -7.46 -9.51 -17.76
N LYS A 97 -8.52 -10.00 -17.10
CA LYS A 97 -9.41 -11.02 -17.65
C LYS A 97 -10.24 -10.51 -18.84
N ASP A 98 -10.58 -9.22 -18.83
CA ASP A 98 -11.35 -8.57 -19.89
C ASP A 98 -10.48 -7.56 -20.66
N ALA A 99 -9.53 -8.09 -21.44
CA ALA A 99 -8.63 -7.28 -22.27
C ALA A 99 -9.38 -6.36 -23.25
N SER A 100 -10.65 -6.65 -23.57
CA SER A 100 -11.47 -5.78 -24.42
C SER A 100 -11.80 -4.44 -23.74
N LYS A 101 -11.92 -4.43 -22.40
CA LYS A 101 -12.14 -3.21 -21.61
C LYS A 101 -10.85 -2.47 -21.27
N HIS A 102 -9.74 -3.18 -21.23
CA HIS A 102 -8.42 -2.62 -20.89
C HIS A 102 -7.34 -3.01 -21.91
N PRO A 103 -7.50 -2.67 -23.20
CA PRO A 103 -6.59 -3.12 -24.26
C PRO A 103 -5.18 -2.52 -24.15
N HIS A 104 -5.00 -1.50 -23.32
CA HIS A 104 -3.74 -0.80 -23.10
C HIS A 104 -3.09 -1.11 -21.73
N LEU A 105 -3.63 -2.08 -20.99
CA LEU A 105 -3.05 -2.53 -19.73
C LEU A 105 -2.10 -3.71 -19.98
N SER A 106 -0.84 -3.55 -19.63
CA SER A 106 0.14 -4.65 -19.60
C SER A 106 0.67 -4.84 -18.17
N THR A 107 1.04 -6.06 -17.86
CA THR A 107 1.70 -6.40 -16.59
C THR A 107 2.88 -7.31 -16.86
N GLN A 108 3.90 -7.19 -16.03
CA GLN A 108 5.06 -8.05 -16.07
C GLN A 108 5.44 -8.46 -14.66
N ALA A 109 5.24 -9.75 -14.35
CA ALA A 109 5.76 -10.36 -13.13
C ALA A 109 7.25 -10.65 -13.28
N ASP A 110 7.91 -10.98 -12.18
CA ASP A 110 9.35 -11.32 -12.16
C ASP A 110 10.21 -10.22 -12.81
N ALA A 111 9.83 -8.96 -12.56
CA ALA A 111 10.48 -7.76 -13.06
C ALA A 111 10.87 -6.86 -11.88
N HIS A 112 12.15 -6.89 -11.51
CA HIS A 112 12.67 -6.07 -10.42
C HIS A 112 13.23 -4.75 -10.96
N VAL A 113 12.50 -3.66 -10.74
CA VAL A 113 12.93 -2.30 -11.13
C VAL A 113 14.17 -1.90 -10.33
N ARG A 114 15.22 -1.49 -11.04
CA ARG A 114 16.52 -1.14 -10.47
C ARG A 114 16.76 0.35 -10.40
N ARG A 115 16.23 1.12 -11.35
CA ARG A 115 16.42 2.57 -11.42
C ARG A 115 15.33 3.23 -12.28
N ILE A 116 14.97 4.47 -11.95
CA ILE A 116 14.21 5.39 -12.81
C ILE A 116 15.19 6.10 -13.74
N LEU A 117 14.81 6.20 -15.02
CA LEU A 117 15.58 6.90 -16.04
C LEU A 117 15.07 8.34 -16.20
N PHE A 118 15.98 9.28 -16.38
CA PHE A 118 15.70 10.70 -16.62
C PHE A 118 16.16 11.13 -18.02
N GLU A 119 15.65 12.26 -18.52
CA GLU A 119 16.02 12.77 -19.85
C GLU A 119 17.53 12.91 -20.06
N ASN A 120 18.27 13.31 -19.03
CA ASN A 120 19.72 13.45 -19.08
C ASN A 120 20.43 12.08 -19.22
N ASP A 121 19.82 10.99 -18.73
CA ASP A 121 20.39 9.63 -18.86
C ASP A 121 20.37 9.15 -20.33
N ARG A 122 19.56 9.78 -21.21
CA ARG A 122 19.56 9.45 -22.65
C ARG A 122 20.79 9.97 -23.38
N HIS A 123 21.47 10.98 -22.85
CA HIS A 123 22.67 11.56 -23.48
C HIS A 123 23.94 10.76 -23.21
N ASP A 124 23.96 9.91 -22.17
CA ASP A 124 25.15 9.19 -21.73
C ASP A 124 25.42 7.87 -22.49
N ALA A 125 24.47 7.41 -23.34
CA ALA A 125 24.71 6.25 -24.20
C ALA A 125 25.55 6.56 -25.45
N ALA A 126 25.89 7.83 -25.71
CA ALA A 126 26.59 8.25 -26.92
C ALA A 126 27.71 9.30 -26.71
N ALA A 127 28.14 9.59 -25.48
CA ALA A 127 29.20 10.58 -25.26
C ALA A 127 30.27 10.10 -24.29
N ASP A 128 31.50 10.16 -24.80
CA ASP A 128 32.76 9.83 -24.16
C ASP A 128 32.88 10.28 -22.70
N ALA A 129 33.41 9.38 -21.89
CA ALA A 129 33.93 9.66 -20.57
C ALA A 129 35.10 10.67 -20.67
N HIS A 130 34.82 11.97 -20.67
CA HIS A 130 35.71 13.07 -20.25
C HIS A 130 34.97 14.41 -20.35
N ALA A 131 34.13 14.74 -19.37
CA ALA A 131 33.72 16.13 -19.15
C ALA A 131 33.27 16.36 -17.70
N GLY A 132 34.21 16.80 -16.86
CA GLY A 132 33.92 17.52 -15.61
C GLY A 132 33.34 18.91 -15.91
N GLY A 133 32.14 18.96 -16.49
CA GLY A 133 31.41 20.20 -16.73
C GLY A 133 30.70 20.69 -15.46
N PRO A 134 30.57 22.01 -15.25
CA PRO A 134 29.87 22.56 -14.10
C PRO A 134 28.38 22.12 -14.10
N PRO A 135 27.75 22.00 -12.92
CA PRO A 135 26.35 21.58 -12.82
C PRO A 135 25.48 22.50 -13.67
N GLY A 136 24.70 21.90 -14.57
CA GLY A 136 23.77 22.59 -15.45
C GLY A 136 22.78 23.46 -14.66
N ARG A 137 22.33 24.52 -15.32
CA ARG A 137 21.39 25.53 -14.82
C ARG A 137 20.15 24.90 -14.13
N PRO A 138 19.71 25.40 -12.95
CA PRO A 138 18.48 24.94 -12.33
C PRO A 138 17.29 25.63 -13.00
N SER A 139 16.74 25.08 -14.08
CA SER A 139 15.51 25.67 -14.65
C SER A 139 14.44 24.71 -15.13
N GLU A 140 14.67 23.39 -15.13
CA GLU A 140 13.59 22.43 -15.33
C GLU A 140 13.71 21.29 -14.33
N ALA A 141 12.59 20.91 -13.71
CA ALA A 141 12.55 19.75 -12.84
C ALA A 141 12.93 18.51 -13.67
N PRO A 142 13.72 17.57 -13.12
CA PRO A 142 14.14 16.39 -13.85
C PRO A 142 12.91 15.58 -14.30
N ARG A 143 12.82 15.32 -15.60
CA ARG A 143 11.73 14.54 -16.18
C ARG A 143 12.10 13.05 -16.24
N ALA A 144 11.32 12.23 -15.54
CA ALA A 144 11.41 10.78 -15.64
C ALA A 144 10.90 10.32 -17.02
N VAL A 145 11.63 9.42 -17.66
CA VAL A 145 11.32 8.92 -19.01
C VAL A 145 11.13 7.42 -19.07
N GLY A 146 11.33 6.70 -17.97
CA GLY A 146 11.19 5.25 -17.94
C GLY A 146 11.82 4.62 -16.72
N VAL A 147 11.94 3.30 -16.76
CA VAL A 147 12.58 2.49 -15.73
C VAL A 147 13.48 1.44 -16.37
N GLU A 148 14.61 1.18 -15.70
CA GLU A 148 15.41 -0.01 -15.93
C GLU A 148 14.99 -1.10 -14.94
N TYR A 149 14.84 -2.33 -15.41
CA TYR A 149 14.45 -3.47 -14.59
C TYR A 149 15.14 -4.76 -15.03
N ILE A 150 15.23 -5.73 -14.11
CA ILE A 150 15.77 -7.06 -14.39
C ILE A 150 14.62 -8.07 -14.43
N THR A 151 14.61 -8.91 -15.46
CA THR A 151 13.63 -9.98 -15.64
C THR A 151 14.26 -11.17 -16.35
N GLY A 152 14.07 -12.39 -15.85
CA GLY A 152 14.77 -13.57 -16.36
C GLY A 152 16.30 -13.46 -16.32
N GLY A 153 16.86 -12.66 -15.41
CA GLY A 153 18.31 -12.39 -15.33
C GLY A 153 18.83 -11.34 -16.32
N GLU A 154 18.00 -10.85 -17.23
CA GLU A 154 18.37 -9.85 -18.24
C GLU A 154 17.93 -8.45 -17.82
N ARG A 155 18.76 -7.46 -18.13
CA ARG A 155 18.44 -6.03 -17.97
C ARG A 155 17.60 -5.55 -19.14
N ARG A 156 16.48 -4.90 -18.85
CA ARG A 156 15.55 -4.31 -19.82
C ARG A 156 15.15 -2.90 -19.41
N VAL A 157 14.62 -2.15 -20.37
CA VAL A 157 14.15 -0.78 -20.19
C VAL A 157 12.71 -0.67 -20.69
N ALA A 158 11.86 -0.02 -19.90
CA ALA A 158 10.52 0.39 -20.31
C ALA A 158 10.43 1.92 -20.25
N TYR A 159 10.10 2.56 -21.37
CA TYR A 159 9.93 4.01 -21.44
C TYR A 159 8.48 4.42 -21.12
N ALA A 160 8.33 5.59 -20.52
CA ALA A 160 7.06 6.22 -20.22
C ALA A 160 6.97 7.58 -20.93
N GLU A 161 5.88 7.80 -21.68
CA GLU A 161 5.65 9.07 -22.37
C GLU A 161 5.16 10.19 -21.43
N ARG A 162 4.48 9.81 -20.35
CA ARG A 162 3.82 10.74 -19.43
C ARG A 162 4.48 10.72 -18.07
N GLU A 163 4.28 9.64 -17.32
CA GLU A 163 4.63 9.56 -15.91
C GLU A 163 5.19 8.19 -15.53
N VAL A 164 6.04 8.17 -14.51
CA VAL A 164 6.47 6.97 -13.80
C VAL A 164 5.90 7.06 -12.38
N ILE A 165 5.00 6.14 -12.03
CA ILE A 165 4.38 6.09 -10.71
C ILE A 165 5.08 5.02 -9.87
N VAL A 166 5.68 5.41 -8.75
CA VAL A 166 6.41 4.49 -7.86
C VAL A 166 5.46 3.97 -6.77
N CYS A 167 5.14 2.67 -6.85
CA CYS A 167 4.25 1.98 -5.92
C CYS A 167 4.92 0.77 -5.25
N ALA A 168 6.21 0.87 -4.89
CA ALA A 168 7.01 -0.26 -4.37
C ALA A 168 6.88 -0.47 -2.84
N GLY A 169 5.96 0.24 -2.18
CA GLY A 169 5.79 0.21 -0.71
C GLY A 169 6.75 1.14 0.03
N SER A 170 6.53 1.32 1.34
CA SER A 170 7.22 2.29 2.19
C SER A 170 8.73 2.03 2.33
N ILE A 171 9.18 0.79 2.13
CA ILE A 171 10.60 0.40 2.24
C ILE A 171 11.30 0.51 0.88
N ALA A 172 10.74 -0.09 -0.18
CA ALA A 172 11.44 -0.17 -1.47
C ALA A 172 11.29 1.08 -2.33
N SER A 173 10.23 1.88 -2.17
CA SER A 173 10.06 3.14 -2.91
C SER A 173 11.16 4.16 -2.61
N PRO A 174 11.48 4.51 -1.34
CA PRO A 174 12.58 5.44 -1.07
C PRO A 174 13.94 4.88 -1.53
N HIS A 175 14.17 3.58 -1.39
CA HIS A 175 15.38 2.96 -1.93
C HIS A 175 15.47 3.12 -3.45
N LEU A 176 14.39 2.85 -4.20
CA LEU A 176 14.34 3.04 -5.65
C LEU A 176 14.61 4.51 -6.04
N LEU A 177 14.04 5.46 -5.30
CA LEU A 177 14.31 6.89 -5.51
C LEU A 177 15.80 7.22 -5.29
N GLN A 178 16.39 6.74 -4.19
CA GLN A 178 17.79 6.97 -3.84
C GLN A 178 18.75 6.40 -4.91
N VAL A 179 18.59 5.14 -5.31
CA VAL A 179 19.44 4.54 -6.38
C VAL A 179 19.22 5.19 -7.75
N SER A 180 18.14 5.97 -7.90
CA SER A 180 17.84 6.79 -9.08
C SER A 180 18.34 8.23 -8.96
N GLY A 181 19.07 8.58 -7.89
CA GLY A 181 19.62 9.92 -7.68
C GLY A 181 18.66 10.91 -7.01
N ILE A 182 17.56 10.45 -6.43
CA ILE A 182 16.62 11.30 -5.67
C ILE A 182 16.75 10.96 -4.18
N GLY A 183 17.34 11.87 -3.40
CA GLY A 183 17.62 11.64 -1.98
C GLY A 183 18.54 12.69 -1.37
N SER A 184 19.02 12.44 -0.15
CA SER A 184 20.01 13.30 0.51
C SER A 184 21.29 13.41 -0.35
N PRO A 185 21.70 14.60 -0.82
CA PRO A 185 22.89 14.75 -1.65
C PRO A 185 24.17 14.22 -0.99
N GLU A 186 24.28 14.32 0.33
CA GLU A 186 25.42 13.81 1.11
C GLU A 186 25.48 12.28 1.02
N LEU A 187 24.41 11.59 1.43
CA LEU A 187 24.32 10.12 1.33
C LEU A 187 24.53 9.61 -0.10
N LEU A 188 23.90 10.26 -1.08
CA LEU A 188 24.06 9.89 -2.49
C LEU A 188 25.51 10.07 -2.95
N GLY A 189 26.17 11.15 -2.53
CA GLY A 189 27.59 11.40 -2.80
C GLY A 189 28.51 10.33 -2.18
N GLU A 190 28.27 9.94 -0.92
CA GLU A 190 29.02 8.87 -0.26
C GLU A 190 28.91 7.53 -0.99
N LEU A 191 27.76 7.27 -1.60
CA LEU A 191 27.48 6.05 -2.37
C LEU A 191 27.89 6.14 -3.85
N GLY A 192 28.47 7.27 -4.29
CA GLY A 192 28.87 7.48 -5.68
C GLY A 192 27.70 7.59 -6.66
N ILE A 193 26.50 7.96 -6.18
CA ILE A 193 25.30 8.12 -6.98
C ILE A 193 25.17 9.58 -7.40
N GLN A 194 25.07 9.83 -8.71
CA GLN A 194 24.79 11.16 -9.23
C GLN A 194 23.45 11.69 -8.71
N VAL A 195 23.48 12.88 -8.12
CA VAL A 195 22.28 13.56 -7.61
C VAL A 195 21.48 14.12 -8.78
N VAL A 196 20.27 13.59 -8.97
CA VAL A 196 19.25 14.09 -9.88
C VAL A 196 18.37 15.13 -9.18
N ALA A 197 17.97 14.87 -7.93
CA ALA A 197 17.24 15.82 -7.11
C ALA A 197 17.53 15.64 -5.61
N GLY A 198 18.03 16.69 -4.97
CA GLY A 198 18.26 16.72 -3.52
C GLY A 198 16.96 16.72 -2.72
N ARG A 199 16.75 15.66 -1.92
CA ARG A 199 15.56 15.42 -1.09
C ARG A 199 15.93 14.68 0.20
N GLU A 200 16.20 15.43 1.27
CA GLU A 200 16.54 14.85 2.59
C GLU A 200 15.47 13.92 3.16
N GLY A 201 14.19 14.15 2.83
CA GLY A 201 13.09 13.35 3.34
C GLY A 201 12.98 11.93 2.75
N VAL A 202 13.69 11.63 1.66
CA VAL A 202 13.60 10.31 1.01
C VAL A 202 14.34 9.27 1.84
N GLY A 203 13.60 8.30 2.38
CA GLY A 203 14.12 7.24 3.24
C GLY A 203 14.14 7.62 4.72
N ALA A 204 13.83 8.87 5.07
CA ALA A 204 13.67 9.32 6.44
C ALA A 204 12.22 9.11 6.92
N ASN A 205 11.97 9.41 8.20
CA ASN A 205 10.64 9.43 8.82
C ASN A 205 9.84 8.12 8.70
N LEU A 206 10.53 6.97 8.65
CA LEU A 206 9.86 5.68 8.77
C LEU A 206 9.16 5.61 10.13
N GLN A 207 7.85 5.33 10.06
CA GLN A 207 7.02 5.08 11.21
C GLN A 207 6.38 3.71 11.02
N ASP A 208 6.48 2.90 12.05
CA ASP A 208 5.87 1.57 12.09
C ASP A 208 5.29 1.35 13.49
N HIS A 209 4.42 0.35 13.62
CA HIS A 209 3.83 -0.02 14.90
C HIS A 209 4.57 -1.23 15.47
N LEU A 210 4.99 -1.12 16.73
CA LEU A 210 5.52 -2.27 17.45
C LEU A 210 4.39 -3.25 17.76
N GLU A 211 4.54 -4.50 17.33
CA GLU A 211 3.62 -5.57 17.68
C GLU A 211 4.19 -6.42 18.84
N VAL A 212 3.37 -6.65 19.85
CA VAL A 212 3.72 -7.49 21.01
C VAL A 212 2.68 -8.60 21.15
N TYR A 213 3.13 -9.84 21.12
CA TYR A 213 2.26 -11.00 21.25
C TYR A 213 2.11 -11.42 22.71
N HIS A 214 0.85 -11.53 23.15
CA HIS A 214 0.50 -12.15 24.42
C HIS A 214 -0.28 -13.43 24.13
N SER A 215 0.16 -14.54 24.73
CA SER A 215 -0.50 -15.85 24.60
C SER A 215 -1.00 -16.30 25.95
N PHE A 216 -2.22 -16.85 25.97
CA PHE A 216 -2.88 -17.34 27.16
C PHE A 216 -3.44 -18.73 26.89
N GLU A 217 -3.41 -19.59 27.91
CA GLU A 217 -4.09 -20.88 27.87
C GLU A 217 -5.60 -20.68 28.09
N VAL A 218 -6.42 -21.45 27.36
CA VAL A 218 -7.88 -21.45 27.48
C VAL A 218 -8.38 -22.70 28.19
N LEU A 219 -9.40 -22.55 29.04
CA LEU A 219 -9.93 -23.65 29.85
C LEU A 219 -10.73 -24.69 29.04
N LYS A 220 -11.14 -24.35 27.82
CA LYS A 220 -11.95 -25.22 26.95
C LYS A 220 -11.29 -25.33 25.58
N PRO A 221 -11.37 -26.50 24.92
CA PRO A 221 -10.90 -26.65 23.55
C PRO A 221 -11.57 -25.62 22.62
N LEU A 222 -10.78 -25.03 21.73
CA LEU A 222 -11.25 -24.16 20.66
C LEU A 222 -11.09 -24.88 19.32
N SER A 223 -12.16 -24.92 18.54
CA SER A 223 -12.07 -25.20 17.11
C SER A 223 -11.93 -23.88 16.36
N LEU A 224 -10.81 -23.70 15.66
CA LEU A 224 -10.58 -22.59 14.72
C LEU A 224 -11.13 -22.92 13.34
#